data_AF-A0A7J3KHQ8-F1
#
_entry.id   AF-A0A7J3KHQ8-F1
#
_cell.length_a   1.000
_cell.length_b   1.000
_cell.length_c   1.000
_cell.angle_alpha   90.00
_cell.angle_beta   90.00
_cell.angle_gamma   90.00
#
_symmetry.space_group_name_H-M   'P 1'
#
loop_
_entity.id
_entity.type
_entity.pdbx_description
1 polymer ?
#
loop_
_entity_poly.entity_id
_entity_poly.type
_entity_poly.pdbx_seq_one_letter_code
_entity_poly.pdbx_strand_id
1 'polypeptide(L)'
;MTSYAVVALCLRQYPTNGLPVYVRIEGKRATIWRRKVFVAASIIVDDTGQQHYLRKPTALGALDKAAEVGGFTYKVRQTALGLYVYSIAGEEAAGLYGWMYRVDYYMPYVGMADFEWNVTSPPNPPHRELLIYYGTWTNLPLKIWIDKIEVCAGENITVLVKYYNDTSGSWHPLEGATVHFLSRQYITNTTGYVTITVRYDPPVWAEKDGYIRSNKVEVKVIFSRTGG
;
A
#
# COMPACT_ATOMS: atom_id res chain seq x y z
N MET A 1 0.82 43.76 -1.61
CA MET A 1 0.75 42.29 -1.63
C MET A 1 1.99 41.76 -2.31
N THR A 2 2.84 41.01 -1.58
CA THR A 2 3.62 39.86 -2.06
C THR A 2 4.42 39.30 -0.89
N SER A 3 3.87 38.29 -0.23
CA SER A 3 4.52 37.51 0.83
C SER A 3 5.45 36.46 0.21
N TYR A 4 6.73 36.80 0.02
CA TYR A 4 7.74 35.86 -0.48
C TYR A 4 8.98 35.75 0.42
N ALA A 5 8.82 35.87 1.75
CA ALA A 5 9.99 35.81 2.64
C ALA A 5 9.75 35.20 4.03
N VAL A 6 8.78 34.29 4.19
CA VAL A 6 8.64 33.52 5.46
C VAL A 6 9.11 32.06 5.33
N VAL A 7 9.35 31.55 4.11
CA VAL A 7 9.75 30.14 3.89
C VAL A 7 11.28 29.93 3.98
N ALA A 8 12.08 31.00 4.12
CA ALA A 8 13.55 30.91 4.12
C ALA A 8 14.18 30.44 5.45
N LEU A 9 13.43 30.35 6.56
CA LEU A 9 14.05 30.11 7.88
C LEU A 9 14.20 28.63 8.31
N CYS A 10 13.83 27.65 7.47
CA CYS A 10 13.90 26.24 7.85
C CYS A 10 15.00 25.40 7.16
N LEU A 11 15.84 25.96 6.28
CA LEU A 11 16.97 25.27 5.61
C LEU A 11 16.64 23.89 4.95
N ARG A 12 15.37 23.54 4.80
CA ARG A 12 14.92 22.39 4.01
C ARG A 12 14.62 22.89 2.62
N GLN A 13 15.59 22.80 1.72
CA GLN A 13 15.31 22.88 0.28
C GLN A 13 14.28 21.79 -0.01
N TYR A 14 13.03 22.17 -0.32
CA TYR A 14 12.08 21.21 -0.86
C TYR A 14 12.59 20.83 -2.25
N PRO A 15 12.93 19.55 -2.50
CA PRO A 15 13.29 19.14 -3.85
C PRO A 15 12.08 19.38 -4.75
N THR A 16 12.20 20.34 -5.68
CA THR A 16 11.12 20.74 -6.61
C THR A 16 10.81 19.67 -7.65
N ASN A 17 11.60 18.59 -7.70
CA ASN A 17 11.53 17.53 -8.72
C ASN A 17 10.96 16.21 -8.17
N GLY A 18 10.26 16.25 -7.03
CA GLY A 18 9.57 15.09 -6.48
C GLY A 18 8.09 15.02 -6.87
N LEU A 19 7.44 13.93 -6.51
CA LEU A 19 6.03 13.69 -6.81
C LEU A 19 5.36 12.87 -5.68
N PRO A 20 4.03 12.98 -5.51
CA PRO A 20 3.32 12.21 -4.49
C PRO A 20 3.11 10.75 -4.94
N VAL A 21 3.51 9.81 -4.08
CA VAL A 21 3.30 8.36 -4.25
C VAL A 21 2.45 7.84 -3.10
N TYR A 22 1.36 7.14 -3.40
CA TYR A 22 0.62 6.39 -2.38
C TYR A 22 1.31 5.04 -2.16
N VAL A 23 1.91 4.84 -0.98
CA VAL A 23 2.58 3.60 -0.61
C VAL A 23 1.71 2.84 0.37
N ARG A 24 1.55 1.54 0.14
CA ARG A 24 0.91 0.58 1.03
C ARG A 24 1.87 -0.57 1.28
N ILE A 25 2.09 -0.90 2.55
CA ILE A 25 3.01 -1.93 3.00
C ILE A 25 2.23 -2.95 3.82
N GLU A 26 2.13 -4.17 3.32
CA GLU A 26 1.45 -5.29 3.96
C GLU A 26 2.48 -6.27 4.54
N GLY A 27 2.58 -6.34 5.87
CA GLY A 27 3.40 -7.33 6.56
C GLY A 27 2.66 -8.66 6.75
N LYS A 28 3.32 -9.59 7.45
CA LYS A 28 2.83 -10.96 7.72
C LYS A 28 1.43 -10.96 8.34
N ARG A 29 1.20 -10.08 9.31
CA ARG A 29 -0.01 -10.10 10.16
C ARG A 29 -0.86 -8.83 10.09
N ALA A 30 -0.32 -7.75 9.55
CA ALA A 30 -1.01 -6.47 9.51
C ALA A 30 -0.46 -5.57 8.40
N THR A 31 -1.24 -4.57 8.02
CA THR A 31 -0.73 -3.41 7.28
C THR A 31 0.26 -2.67 8.17
N ILE A 32 1.53 -2.62 7.74
CA ILE A 32 2.61 -1.91 8.45
C ILE A 32 2.41 -0.40 8.27
N TRP A 33 2.13 0.03 7.03
CA TRP A 33 2.03 1.43 6.70
C TRP A 33 1.19 1.66 5.45
N ARG A 34 0.37 2.72 5.43
CA ARG A 34 -0.33 3.18 4.22
C ARG A 34 -0.52 4.68 4.27
N ARG A 35 -0.06 5.43 3.28
CA ARG A 35 -0.24 6.91 3.14
C ARG A 35 0.42 7.41 1.85
N LYS A 36 0.18 8.68 1.52
CA LYS A 36 0.94 9.38 0.48
C LYS A 36 2.24 9.94 1.07
N VAL A 37 3.34 9.78 0.34
CA VAL A 37 4.64 10.41 0.61
C VAL A 37 5.07 11.20 -0.62
N PHE A 38 5.79 12.30 -0.40
CA PHE A 38 6.42 13.05 -1.48
C PHE A 38 7.82 12.50 -1.72
N VAL A 39 8.05 11.92 -2.90
CA VAL A 39 9.26 11.17 -3.24
C VAL A 39 10.06 11.98 -4.26
N ALA A 40 11.35 12.19 -3.97
CA ALA A 40 12.32 12.82 -4.85
C ALA A 40 13.55 11.91 -5.00
N ALA A 41 14.69 12.47 -5.38
CA ALA A 41 15.96 11.77 -5.27
C ALA A 41 16.23 11.35 -3.81
N SER A 42 16.86 10.20 -3.62
CA SER A 42 17.11 9.59 -2.31
C SER A 42 18.50 8.94 -2.25
N ILE A 43 19.01 8.77 -1.03
CA ILE A 43 20.24 8.01 -0.77
C ILE A 43 19.83 6.79 0.06
N ILE A 44 20.03 5.61 -0.50
CA ILE A 44 19.79 4.34 0.20
C ILE A 44 21.11 3.85 0.78
N VAL A 45 21.11 3.48 2.06
CA VAL A 45 22.27 2.88 2.71
C VAL A 45 22.01 1.38 2.83
N ASP A 46 22.89 0.56 2.27
CA ASP A 46 22.78 -0.90 2.39
C ASP A 46 23.33 -1.42 3.73
N ASP A 47 23.21 -2.74 3.94
CA ASP A 47 23.60 -3.42 5.17
C ASP A 47 25.12 -3.48 5.41
N THR A 48 25.93 -3.03 4.45
CA THR A 48 27.38 -2.84 4.60
C THR A 48 27.75 -1.38 4.90
N GLY A 49 26.77 -0.47 4.89
CA GLY A 49 26.98 0.97 5.05
C GLY A 49 27.29 1.70 3.74
N GLN A 50 27.27 1.01 2.59
CA GLN A 50 27.50 1.64 1.30
C GLN A 50 26.29 2.47 0.89
N GLN A 51 26.56 3.69 0.41
CA GLN A 51 25.53 4.61 -0.07
C GLN A 51 25.25 4.41 -1.56
N HIS A 52 23.97 4.45 -1.92
CA HIS A 52 23.45 4.31 -3.28
C HIS A 52 22.54 5.49 -3.61
N TYR A 53 22.97 6.31 -4.57
CA TYR A 53 22.22 7.53 -4.91
C TYR A 53 21.20 7.27 -6.02
N LEU A 54 19.91 7.39 -5.67
CA LEU A 54 18.80 7.28 -6.60
C LEU A 54 18.41 8.69 -7.07
N ARG A 55 18.74 9.01 -8.32
CA ARG A 55 18.58 10.36 -8.89
C ARG A 55 17.13 10.74 -9.21
N LYS A 56 16.21 9.78 -9.15
CA LYS A 56 14.81 9.89 -9.59
C LYS A 56 13.87 9.40 -8.48
N PRO A 57 12.58 9.78 -8.52
CA PRO A 57 11.58 9.20 -7.62
C PRO A 57 11.37 7.71 -7.97
N THR A 58 11.99 6.80 -7.22
CA THR A 58 11.89 5.35 -7.45
C THR A 58 10.96 4.68 -6.45
N ALA A 59 10.55 3.43 -6.73
CA ALA A 59 9.79 2.64 -5.76
C ALA A 59 10.57 2.41 -4.45
N LEU A 60 11.90 2.23 -4.51
CA LEU A 60 12.74 2.11 -3.33
C LEU A 60 12.87 3.44 -2.58
N GLY A 61 13.00 4.57 -3.28
CA GLY A 61 12.95 5.89 -2.66
C GLY A 61 11.58 6.18 -2.00
N ALA A 62 10.50 5.62 -2.53
CA ALA A 62 9.18 5.72 -1.90
C ALA A 62 9.10 4.91 -0.60
N LEU A 63 9.71 3.72 -0.55
CA LEU A 63 9.85 2.95 0.69
C LEU A 63 10.71 3.71 1.72
N ASP A 64 11.83 4.27 1.30
CA ASP A 64 12.72 5.06 2.17
C ASP A 64 11.96 6.24 2.82
N LYS A 65 11.22 7.00 2.01
CA LYS A 65 10.40 8.09 2.52
C LYS A 65 9.25 7.61 3.41
N ALA A 66 8.64 6.47 3.11
CA ALA A 66 7.62 5.87 3.96
C ALA A 66 8.19 5.44 5.31
N ALA A 67 9.41 4.89 5.34
CA ALA A 67 10.11 4.50 6.56
C ALA A 67 10.42 5.70 7.45
N GLU A 68 10.96 6.78 6.86
CA GLU A 68 11.21 8.06 7.57
C GLU A 68 9.92 8.63 8.19
N VAL A 69 8.85 8.73 7.40
CA VAL A 69 7.57 9.31 7.85
C VAL A 69 6.81 8.37 8.81
N GLY A 70 6.95 7.06 8.61
CA GLY A 70 6.26 6.04 9.37
C GLY A 70 6.95 5.63 10.66
N GLY A 71 8.21 6.02 10.86
CA GLY A 71 8.99 5.64 12.05
C GLY A 71 9.30 4.15 12.13
N PHE A 72 9.44 3.48 10.97
CA PHE A 72 9.85 2.07 10.89
C PHE A 72 11.16 1.95 10.12
N THR A 73 11.87 0.84 10.34
CA THR A 73 13.14 0.57 9.67
C THR A 73 12.96 -0.39 8.51
N TYR A 74 13.84 -0.31 7.51
CA TYR A 74 14.01 -1.34 6.49
C TYR A 74 15.49 -1.65 6.32
N LYS A 75 15.82 -2.81 5.75
CA LYS A 75 17.19 -3.21 5.43
C LYS A 75 17.28 -3.62 3.97
N VAL A 76 18.36 -3.19 3.33
CA VAL A 76 18.67 -3.47 1.93
C VAL A 76 20.06 -4.07 1.83
N ARG A 77 20.26 -4.97 0.88
CA ARG A 77 21.56 -5.52 0.52
C ARG A 77 21.81 -5.33 -0.96
N GLN A 78 23.04 -4.96 -1.32
CA GLN A 78 23.47 -4.99 -2.72
C GLN A 78 23.65 -6.44 -3.19
N THR A 79 22.97 -6.81 -4.27
CA THR A 79 23.11 -8.12 -4.93
C THR A 79 23.60 -7.94 -6.37
N ALA A 80 23.89 -9.05 -7.05
CA ALA A 80 24.20 -9.02 -8.49
C ALA A 80 23.03 -8.49 -9.34
N LEU A 81 21.80 -8.54 -8.82
CA LEU A 81 20.58 -8.06 -9.49
C LEU A 81 20.15 -6.66 -9.00
N GLY A 82 20.96 -5.99 -8.19
CA GLY A 82 20.66 -4.68 -7.61
C GLY A 82 20.28 -4.73 -6.13
N LEU A 83 19.70 -3.62 -5.66
CA LEU A 83 19.34 -3.43 -4.25
C LEU A 83 18.11 -4.28 -3.88
N TYR A 84 18.32 -5.25 -2.99
CA TYR A 84 17.29 -6.15 -2.49
C TYR A 84 16.84 -5.76 -1.08
N VAL A 85 15.55 -5.48 -0.91
CA VAL A 85 14.93 -5.25 0.40
C VAL A 85 14.70 -6.59 1.08
N TYR A 86 15.36 -6.85 2.21
CA TYR A 86 15.24 -8.13 2.92
C TYR A 86 14.58 -8.00 4.29
N SER A 87 14.32 -6.78 4.78
CA SER A 87 13.59 -6.55 6.02
C SER A 87 12.81 -5.24 5.97
N ILE A 88 11.58 -5.24 6.47
CA ILE A 88 10.77 -4.04 6.74
C ILE A 88 10.11 -4.22 8.10
N ALA A 89 10.16 -3.19 8.96
CA ALA A 89 9.59 -3.21 10.31
C ALA A 89 10.02 -4.41 11.17
N GLY A 90 11.26 -4.90 10.98
CA GLY A 90 11.80 -6.06 11.68
C GLY A 90 11.36 -7.42 11.13
N GLU A 91 10.50 -7.46 10.12
CA GLU A 91 10.08 -8.69 9.45
C GLU A 91 11.10 -9.04 8.34
N GLU A 92 12.02 -9.96 8.64
CA GLU A 92 13.02 -10.44 7.67
C GLU A 92 12.44 -11.48 6.71
N ALA A 93 12.94 -11.46 5.46
CA ALA A 93 12.71 -12.48 4.44
C ALA A 93 13.26 -13.83 4.90
N ALA A 94 12.53 -14.92 4.64
CA ALA A 94 12.88 -16.26 5.07
C ALA A 94 12.36 -17.33 4.11
N GLY A 95 13.24 -18.22 3.66
CA GLY A 95 12.90 -19.29 2.73
C GLY A 95 12.36 -18.74 1.41
N LEU A 96 11.16 -19.17 1.03
CA LEU A 96 10.47 -18.69 -0.18
C LEU A 96 9.76 -17.34 0.02
N TYR A 97 9.60 -16.89 1.27
CA TYR A 97 8.91 -15.66 1.60
C TYR A 97 9.89 -14.49 1.66
N GLY A 98 9.57 -13.40 0.99
CA GLY A 98 10.36 -12.18 1.00
C GLY A 98 9.52 -10.93 0.75
N TRP A 99 10.22 -9.79 0.63
CA TRP A 99 9.59 -8.53 0.28
C TRP A 99 9.48 -8.39 -1.23
N MET A 100 8.24 -8.28 -1.68
CA MET A 100 7.88 -8.13 -3.07
C MET A 100 7.14 -6.81 -3.24
N TYR A 101 7.05 -6.32 -4.48
CA TYR A 101 6.28 -5.12 -4.75
C TYR A 101 5.46 -5.24 -6.04
N ARG A 102 4.41 -4.43 -6.10
CA ARG A 102 3.52 -4.25 -7.23
C ARG A 102 3.25 -2.77 -7.41
N VAL A 103 3.08 -2.34 -8.65
CA VAL A 103 2.64 -0.98 -9.00
C VAL A 103 1.31 -1.12 -9.71
N ASP A 104 0.27 -0.47 -9.19
CA ASP A 104 -1.12 -0.64 -9.65
C ASP A 104 -1.50 -2.12 -9.86
N TYR A 105 -1.10 -2.95 -8.90
CA TYR A 105 -1.32 -4.41 -8.85
C TYR A 105 -0.52 -5.24 -9.88
N TYR A 106 0.14 -4.60 -10.84
CA TYR A 106 1.08 -5.24 -11.74
C TYR A 106 2.42 -5.51 -11.04
N MET A 107 3.06 -6.66 -11.30
CA MET A 107 4.37 -7.01 -10.75
C MET A 107 5.47 -6.67 -11.76
N PRO A 108 6.26 -5.60 -11.55
CA PRO A 108 7.29 -5.19 -12.51
C PRO A 108 8.44 -6.21 -12.60
N TYR A 109 9.11 -6.25 -13.76
CA TYR A 109 10.29 -7.10 -14.00
C TYR A 109 11.63 -6.45 -13.62
N VAL A 110 11.58 -5.29 -12.97
CA VAL A 110 12.77 -4.54 -12.52
C VAL A 110 12.79 -4.49 -10.99
N GLY A 111 13.94 -4.17 -10.40
CA GLY A 111 14.04 -3.95 -8.96
C GLY A 111 13.36 -2.64 -8.53
N MET A 112 13.05 -2.50 -7.24
CA MET A 112 12.46 -1.27 -6.70
C MET A 112 13.36 -0.04 -6.90
N ALA A 113 14.68 -0.22 -6.94
CA ALA A 113 15.64 0.85 -7.19
C ALA A 113 15.61 1.38 -8.64
N ASP A 114 15.18 0.54 -9.59
CA ASP A 114 15.16 0.85 -11.02
C ASP A 114 13.77 1.23 -11.54
N PHE A 115 12.72 1.03 -10.75
CA PHE A 115 11.38 1.45 -11.09
C PHE A 115 11.20 2.94 -10.82
N GLU A 116 11.28 3.77 -11.85
CA GLU A 116 11.03 5.22 -11.81
C GLU A 116 9.53 5.50 -11.89
N TRP A 117 9.00 6.19 -10.88
CA TRP A 117 7.58 6.48 -10.75
C TRP A 117 7.08 7.39 -11.87
N ASN A 118 5.92 7.07 -12.44
CA ASN A 118 5.33 7.72 -13.63
C ASN A 118 6.19 7.65 -14.91
N VAL A 119 7.21 6.79 -14.96
CA VAL A 119 8.08 6.61 -16.14
C VAL A 119 8.15 5.14 -16.55
N THR A 120 8.47 4.25 -15.61
CA THR A 120 8.65 2.82 -15.91
C THR A 120 7.32 2.17 -16.27
N SER A 121 7.29 1.46 -17.40
CA SER A 121 6.21 0.56 -17.79
C SER A 121 6.76 -0.85 -17.95
N PRO A 122 5.92 -1.89 -17.79
CA PRO A 122 4.55 -1.90 -17.26
C PRO A 122 4.47 -1.77 -15.71
N PRO A 123 3.33 -1.30 -15.14
CA PRO A 123 2.12 -0.83 -15.83
C PRO A 123 2.33 0.56 -16.44
N ASN A 124 1.48 0.96 -17.39
CA ASN A 124 1.60 2.27 -18.01
C ASN A 124 1.29 3.41 -17.02
N PRO A 125 2.06 4.51 -17.04
CA PRO A 125 1.74 5.69 -16.24
C PRO A 125 0.41 6.35 -16.68
N PRO A 126 -0.21 7.18 -15.82
CA PRO A 126 0.24 7.55 -14.47
C PRO A 126 -0.03 6.44 -13.45
N HIS A 127 0.98 6.17 -12.61
CA HIS A 127 0.90 5.18 -11.54
C HIS A 127 0.14 5.75 -10.33
N ARG A 128 -0.65 4.92 -9.64
CA ARG A 128 -1.49 5.35 -8.51
C ARG A 128 -1.05 4.79 -7.16
N GLU A 129 -0.65 3.53 -7.12
CA GLU A 129 -0.37 2.80 -5.88
C GLU A 129 0.92 1.97 -5.99
N LEU A 130 1.81 2.16 -5.02
CA LEU A 130 2.91 1.25 -4.73
C LEU A 130 2.47 0.30 -3.61
N LEU A 131 2.34 -0.98 -3.93
CA LEU A 131 2.06 -2.03 -2.96
C LEU A 131 3.35 -2.81 -2.69
N ILE A 132 3.84 -2.76 -1.45
CA ILE A 132 4.93 -3.60 -0.96
C ILE A 132 4.32 -4.64 -0.03
N TYR A 133 4.72 -5.90 -0.15
CA TYR A 133 4.13 -6.96 0.65
C TYR A 133 5.14 -8.03 1.05
N TYR A 134 4.94 -8.58 2.23
CA TYR A 134 5.61 -9.80 2.67
C TYR A 134 4.86 -11.01 2.12
N GLY A 135 5.53 -11.82 1.29
CA GLY A 135 4.88 -12.94 0.64
C GLY A 135 5.79 -13.63 -0.37
N THR A 136 5.17 -14.29 -1.32
CA THR A 136 5.79 -14.97 -2.46
C THR A 136 5.25 -14.37 -3.75
N TRP A 137 5.92 -14.63 -4.88
CA TRP A 137 5.49 -14.15 -6.19
C TRP A 137 4.11 -14.68 -6.64
N THR A 138 3.60 -15.74 -6.02
CA THR A 138 2.28 -16.31 -6.33
C THR A 138 1.14 -15.65 -5.56
N ASN A 139 1.44 -14.82 -4.56
CA ASN A 139 0.38 -14.15 -3.80
C ASN A 139 -0.25 -13.04 -4.65
N LEU A 140 -1.57 -13.14 -4.82
CA LEU A 140 -2.37 -12.22 -5.62
C LEU A 140 -3.01 -11.15 -4.74
N PRO A 141 -3.05 -9.88 -5.16
CA PRO A 141 -3.58 -8.81 -4.33
C PRO A 141 -5.10 -8.82 -4.27
N LEU A 142 -5.62 -8.60 -3.07
CA LEU A 142 -7.05 -8.38 -2.84
C LEU A 142 -7.40 -6.90 -2.98
N LYS A 143 -8.65 -6.67 -3.38
CA LYS A 143 -9.30 -5.37 -3.34
C LYS A 143 -10.75 -5.53 -2.93
N ILE A 144 -11.26 -4.52 -2.24
CA ILE A 144 -12.67 -4.45 -1.84
C ILE A 144 -13.37 -3.30 -2.57
N TRP A 145 -14.63 -3.51 -2.88
CA TRP A 145 -15.57 -2.50 -3.33
C TRP A 145 -16.73 -2.48 -2.34
N ILE A 146 -17.07 -1.29 -1.86
CA ILE A 146 -18.18 -1.07 -0.94
C ILE A 146 -19.19 -0.20 -1.67
N ASP A 147 -20.46 -0.58 -1.62
CA ASP A 147 -21.57 0.13 -2.25
C ASP A 147 -21.73 1.58 -1.74
N LYS A 148 -21.49 1.80 -0.44
CA LYS A 148 -21.52 3.13 0.19
C LYS A 148 -20.55 3.22 1.36
N ILE A 149 -19.91 4.37 1.52
CA ILE A 149 -18.92 4.65 2.58
C ILE A 149 -19.43 5.63 3.64
N GLU A 150 -20.59 6.24 3.42
CA GLU A 150 -21.31 7.04 4.41
C GLU A 150 -22.66 6.37 4.66
N VAL A 151 -22.97 6.04 5.91
CA VAL A 151 -24.14 5.22 6.28
C VAL A 151 -24.76 5.67 7.59
N CYS A 152 -26.08 5.55 7.73
CA CYS A 152 -26.71 5.76 9.03
C CYS A 152 -26.41 4.59 9.98
N ALA A 153 -26.38 4.87 11.29
CA ALA A 153 -26.16 3.83 12.29
C ALA A 153 -27.23 2.73 12.17
N GLY A 154 -26.81 1.48 12.01
CA GLY A 154 -27.68 0.32 11.83
C GLY A 154 -27.98 -0.03 10.36
N GLU A 155 -27.54 0.78 9.39
CA GLU A 155 -27.65 0.41 7.98
C GLU A 155 -26.64 -0.66 7.58
N ASN A 156 -26.99 -1.37 6.51
CA ASN A 156 -26.10 -2.36 5.90
C ASN A 156 -25.26 -1.73 4.79
N ILE A 157 -24.01 -2.18 4.69
CA ILE A 157 -23.15 -2.05 3.51
C ILE A 157 -22.97 -3.42 2.86
N THR A 158 -22.72 -3.39 1.55
CA THR A 158 -22.39 -4.57 0.76
C THR A 158 -20.92 -4.47 0.34
N VAL A 159 -20.13 -5.47 0.73
CA VAL A 159 -18.70 -5.55 0.40
C VAL A 159 -18.48 -6.65 -0.63
N LEU A 160 -17.87 -6.31 -1.76
CA LEU A 160 -17.38 -7.24 -2.76
C LEU A 160 -15.87 -7.37 -2.64
N VAL A 161 -15.37 -8.59 -2.45
CA VAL A 161 -13.94 -8.90 -2.47
C VAL A 161 -13.58 -9.51 -3.82
N LYS A 162 -12.51 -8.98 -4.44
CA LYS A 162 -11.89 -9.58 -5.63
C LYS A 162 -10.40 -9.76 -5.41
N TYR A 163 -9.82 -10.68 -6.17
CA TYR A 163 -8.37 -10.80 -6.34
C TYR A 163 -7.98 -10.42 -7.77
N TYR A 164 -6.78 -9.88 -7.93
CA TYR A 164 -6.22 -9.61 -9.26
C TYR A 164 -5.57 -10.88 -9.79
N ASN A 165 -6.04 -11.40 -10.92
CA ASN A 165 -5.46 -12.56 -11.57
C ASN A 165 -4.39 -12.09 -12.56
N ASP A 166 -3.13 -12.42 -12.25
CA ASP A 166 -1.97 -12.01 -13.08
C ASP A 166 -2.01 -12.63 -14.49
N THR A 167 -2.60 -13.81 -14.67
CA THR A 167 -2.74 -14.48 -15.98
C THR A 167 -3.75 -13.78 -16.87
N SER A 168 -4.91 -13.39 -16.33
CA SER A 168 -5.95 -12.70 -17.10
C SER A 168 -5.83 -11.18 -17.08
N GLY A 169 -4.96 -10.62 -16.24
CA GLY A 169 -4.81 -9.18 -16.03
C GLY A 169 -6.07 -8.51 -15.48
N SER A 170 -6.93 -9.24 -14.77
CA SER A 170 -8.27 -8.77 -14.40
C SER A 170 -8.72 -9.20 -12.99
N TRP A 171 -9.70 -8.49 -12.45
CA TRP A 171 -10.24 -8.70 -11.10
C TRP A 171 -11.37 -9.72 -11.10
N HIS A 172 -11.20 -10.79 -10.32
CA HIS A 172 -12.20 -11.86 -10.17
C HIS A 172 -12.77 -11.92 -8.76
N PRO A 173 -14.08 -12.16 -8.58
CA PRO A 173 -14.68 -12.36 -7.27
C PRO A 173 -13.96 -13.42 -6.44
N LEU A 174 -13.86 -13.20 -5.14
CA LEU A 174 -13.21 -14.13 -4.22
C LEU A 174 -14.18 -14.65 -3.18
N GLU A 175 -14.57 -15.92 -3.32
CA GLU A 175 -15.28 -16.67 -2.29
C GLU A 175 -14.39 -16.96 -1.08
N GLY A 176 -14.97 -17.04 0.12
CA GLY A 176 -14.27 -17.48 1.32
C GLY A 176 -13.19 -16.52 1.81
N ALA A 177 -13.23 -15.25 1.41
CA ALA A 177 -12.38 -14.21 1.96
C ALA A 177 -12.95 -13.73 3.30
N THR A 178 -12.07 -13.46 4.26
CA THR A 178 -12.45 -12.90 5.56
C THR A 178 -12.46 -11.38 5.46
N VAL A 179 -13.64 -10.77 5.62
CA VAL A 179 -13.82 -9.32 5.72
C VAL A 179 -13.87 -8.92 7.18
N HIS A 180 -12.97 -8.03 7.57
CA HIS A 180 -12.82 -7.52 8.93
C HIS A 180 -13.57 -6.20 9.10
N PHE A 181 -14.32 -6.11 10.19
CA PHE A 181 -15.01 -4.91 10.64
C PHE A 181 -14.97 -4.85 12.18
N LEU A 182 -14.15 -3.96 12.74
CA LEU A 182 -13.78 -3.98 14.17
C LEU A 182 -13.22 -5.35 14.60
N SER A 183 -13.81 -5.94 15.63
CA SER A 183 -13.51 -7.28 16.15
C SER A 183 -14.32 -8.38 15.45
N ARG A 184 -15.18 -8.03 14.48
CA ARG A 184 -16.03 -8.98 13.76
C ARG A 184 -15.37 -9.39 12.44
N GLN A 185 -15.64 -10.63 12.07
CA GLN A 185 -15.19 -11.24 10.83
C GLN A 185 -16.41 -11.76 10.09
N TYR A 186 -16.43 -11.55 8.78
CA TYR A 186 -17.48 -11.99 7.87
C TYR A 186 -16.85 -12.75 6.71
N ILE A 187 -17.51 -13.76 6.18
CA ILE A 187 -16.98 -14.57 5.08
C ILE A 187 -17.76 -14.28 3.80
N THR A 188 -17.05 -14.04 2.69
CA THR A 188 -17.69 -13.84 1.39
C THR A 188 -18.29 -15.11 0.83
N ASN A 189 -19.45 -14.97 0.17
CA ASN A 189 -20.13 -16.06 -0.52
C ASN A 189 -19.45 -16.42 -1.86
N THR A 190 -20.05 -17.36 -2.62
CA THR A 190 -19.57 -17.82 -3.94
C THR A 190 -19.43 -16.71 -4.99
N THR A 191 -20.13 -15.59 -4.83
CA THR A 191 -20.05 -14.43 -5.72
C THR A 191 -19.13 -13.32 -5.20
N GLY A 192 -18.40 -13.59 -4.11
CA GLY A 192 -17.44 -12.67 -3.49
C GLY A 192 -18.05 -11.58 -2.63
N TYR A 193 -19.36 -11.67 -2.34
CA TYR A 193 -20.09 -10.65 -1.59
C TYR A 193 -20.28 -11.02 -0.12
N VAL A 194 -20.38 -9.99 0.72
CA VAL A 194 -20.84 -10.09 2.09
C VAL A 194 -21.56 -8.81 2.53
N THR A 195 -22.54 -8.94 3.42
CA THR A 195 -23.30 -7.81 3.96
C THR A 195 -22.92 -7.58 5.42
N ILE A 196 -22.66 -6.31 5.77
CA ILE A 196 -22.23 -5.91 7.11
C ILE A 196 -23.15 -4.81 7.62
N THR A 197 -23.70 -4.98 8.82
CA THR A 197 -24.43 -3.92 9.52
C THR A 197 -23.45 -2.97 10.21
N VAL A 198 -23.48 -1.70 9.82
CA VAL A 198 -22.54 -0.67 10.29
C VAL A 198 -23.14 0.06 11.48
N ARG A 199 -22.42 0.07 12.61
CA ARG A 199 -22.83 0.80 13.83
C ARG A 199 -21.78 1.77 14.35
N TYR A 200 -20.59 1.73 13.78
CA TYR A 200 -19.41 2.47 14.19
C TYR A 200 -18.60 2.84 12.94
N ASP A 201 -17.53 3.62 13.11
CA ASP A 201 -16.68 4.15 12.04
C ASP A 201 -15.35 3.38 11.83
N PRO A 202 -15.30 2.03 11.78
CA PRO A 202 -14.03 1.34 11.56
C PRO A 202 -13.68 1.28 10.06
N PRO A 203 -12.39 1.06 9.75
CA PRO A 203 -12.00 0.60 8.44
C PRO A 203 -12.55 -0.80 8.16
N VAL A 204 -12.80 -1.08 6.89
CA VAL A 204 -13.11 -2.39 6.34
C VAL A 204 -11.93 -2.86 5.49
N TRP A 205 -11.55 -4.13 5.63
CA TRP A 205 -10.54 -4.76 4.77
C TRP A 205 -10.77 -6.26 4.67
N ALA A 206 -10.12 -6.91 3.70
CA ALA A 206 -10.24 -8.33 3.46
C ALA A 206 -8.88 -9.04 3.48
N GLU A 207 -8.89 -10.27 3.99
CA GLU A 207 -7.75 -11.19 4.07
C GLU A 207 -8.17 -12.59 3.63
N LYS A 208 -7.22 -13.33 3.04
CA LYS A 208 -7.36 -14.76 2.77
C LYS A 208 -5.96 -15.35 2.65
N ASP A 209 -5.75 -16.52 3.23
CA ASP A 209 -4.48 -17.24 3.11
C ASP A 209 -4.11 -17.45 1.64
N GLY A 210 -2.85 -17.19 1.30
CA GLY A 210 -2.37 -17.23 -0.08
C GLY A 210 -2.61 -15.94 -0.89
N TYR A 211 -3.21 -14.90 -0.32
CA TYR A 211 -3.43 -13.62 -0.99
C TYR A 211 -2.80 -12.45 -0.21
N ILE A 212 -2.57 -11.34 -0.91
CA ILE A 212 -2.10 -10.09 -0.29
C ILE A 212 -3.34 -9.33 0.22
N ARG A 213 -3.36 -9.00 1.51
CA ARG A 213 -4.41 -8.22 2.19
C ARG A 213 -4.88 -7.03 1.35
N SER A 214 -6.18 -6.74 1.37
CA SER A 214 -6.73 -5.58 0.67
C SER A 214 -6.34 -4.26 1.35
N ASN A 215 -6.40 -3.15 0.61
CA ASN A 215 -6.34 -1.86 1.26
C ASN A 215 -7.55 -1.69 2.20
N LYS A 216 -7.37 -0.89 3.25
CA LYS A 216 -8.45 -0.50 4.16
C LYS A 216 -9.29 0.60 3.52
N VAL A 217 -10.61 0.49 3.65
CA VAL A 217 -11.58 1.52 3.25
C VAL A 217 -12.25 2.03 4.51
N GLU A 218 -12.18 3.34 4.74
CA GLU A 218 -12.84 3.96 5.91
C GLU A 218 -14.34 4.11 5.62
N VAL A 219 -15.18 3.65 6.55
CA VAL A 219 -16.63 3.84 6.51
C VAL A 219 -17.03 4.81 7.63
N LYS A 220 -17.87 5.78 7.31
CA LYS A 220 -18.30 6.84 8.22
C LYS A 220 -19.79 6.67 8.55
N VAL A 221 -20.10 6.62 9.84
CA VAL A 221 -21.47 6.61 10.33
C VAL A 221 -21.96 8.04 10.50
N ILE A 222 -23.12 8.31 9.92
CA ILE A 222 -23.85 9.55 10.11
C ILE A 222 -24.87 9.30 11.21
N PHE A 223 -24.71 9.98 12.35
CA PHE A 223 -25.77 10.07 13.34
C PHE A 223 -26.75 11.14 12.88
N SER A 224 -27.99 10.76 12.61
CA SER A 224 -29.06 11.74 12.42
C SER A 224 -29.16 12.55 13.71
N ARG A 225 -28.96 13.88 13.61
CA ARG A 225 -29.35 14.78 14.68
C ARG A 225 -30.86 14.65 14.80
N THR A 226 -31.34 13.94 15.82
CA THR A 226 -32.67 14.19 16.35
C THR A 226 -32.69 15.66 16.78
N GLY A 227 -33.33 16.50 15.97
CA GLY A 227 -33.62 17.88 16.34
C GLY A 227 -34.44 17.85 17.62
N GLY A 228 -33.90 18.47 18.66
CA GLY A 228 -34.65 18.91 19.83
C GLY A 228 -35.14 20.33 19.63
#